data_AF-A0A8I2G6L3-F1
#
_entry.id   AF-A0A8I2G6L3-F1
#
_cell.length_a   1.000
_cell.length_b   1.000
_cell.length_c   1.000
_cell.angle_alpha   90.00
_cell.angle_beta   90.00
_cell.angle_gamma   90.00
#
_symmetry.space_group_name_H-M   'P 1'
#
loop_
_entity.id
_entity.type
_entity.pdbx_description
1 polymer ?
#
loop_
_entity_poly.entity_id
_entity_poly.type
_entity_poly.pdbx_seq_one_letter_code
_entity_poly.pdbx_strand_id
1 'polypeptide(L)'
;MQHNKRKLTGRKERVKLLTAIFSDLEEIVVEAHEHRETTPDDILDALVAAWTAGQAVIGKAKTLPEKPPLDSKGLRIEILYPACYNQ
;
A
#
# COMPACT_ATOMS: atom_id res chain seq x y z
N MET A 1 12.68 -5.45 -0.72
CA MET A 1 11.91 -6.69 -0.92
C MET A 1 12.78 -7.68 -1.65
N GLN A 2 13.35 -8.66 -0.94
CA GLN A 2 14.29 -9.65 -1.50
C GLN A 2 13.63 -11.01 -1.75
N HIS A 3 12.51 -11.31 -1.08
CA HIS A 3 11.83 -12.60 -1.18
C HIS A 3 10.45 -12.48 -1.86
N ASN A 4 10.06 -13.55 -2.55
CA ASN A 4 8.75 -13.65 -3.20
C ASN A 4 7.60 -13.53 -2.19
N LYS A 5 6.55 -12.79 -2.54
CA LYS A 5 5.38 -12.55 -1.67
C LYS A 5 4.64 -13.79 -1.21
N ARG A 6 4.69 -14.87 -1.99
CA ARG A 6 4.06 -16.15 -1.66
C ARG A 6 4.83 -16.94 -0.60
N LYS A 7 6.09 -16.59 -0.33
CA LYS A 7 6.89 -17.22 0.73
C LYS A 7 6.67 -16.50 2.06
N LEU A 8 6.67 -17.26 3.16
CA LEU A 8 6.58 -16.71 4.52
C LEU A 8 7.62 -15.60 4.77
N THR A 9 8.84 -15.78 4.27
CA THR A 9 9.90 -14.75 4.39
C THR A 9 9.55 -13.46 3.66
N GLY A 10 8.97 -13.54 2.46
CA GLY A 10 8.53 -12.36 1.71
C GLY A 10 7.29 -11.69 2.30
N ARG A 11 6.45 -12.44 3.03
CA ARG A 11 5.36 -11.85 3.84
C ARG A 11 5.90 -11.07 5.03
N LYS A 12 6.84 -11.67 5.77
CA LYS A 12 7.51 -11.01 6.90
C LYS A 12 8.21 -9.71 6.50
N GLU A 13 8.84 -9.66 5.32
CA GLU A 13 9.43 -8.43 4.79
C GLU A 13 8.39 -7.30 4.61
N ARG A 14 7.19 -7.62 4.13
CA ARG A 14 6.10 -6.65 3.93
C ARG A 14 5.54 -6.16 5.25
N VAL A 15 5.22 -7.08 6.15
CA VAL A 15 4.73 -6.75 7.50
C VAL A 15 5.73 -5.83 8.19
N LYS A 16 7.03 -6.18 8.20
CA LYS A 16 8.09 -5.35 8.80
C LYS A 16 8.15 -3.93 8.21
N LEU A 17 7.98 -3.80 6.89
CA LEU A 17 7.97 -2.49 6.24
C LEU A 17 6.74 -1.67 6.65
N LEU A 18 5.58 -2.30 6.68
CA LEU A 18 4.31 -1.65 6.99
C LEU A 18 4.15 -1.32 8.48
N THR A 19 4.78 -2.08 9.38
CA THR A 19 4.79 -1.77 10.83
C THR A 19 5.46 -0.44 11.16
N ALA A 20 6.32 0.09 10.27
CA ALA A 20 6.90 1.43 10.43
C ALA A 20 5.88 2.56 10.17
N ILE A 21 4.75 2.24 9.53
CA ILE A 21 3.67 3.18 9.19
C ILE A 21 2.46 2.92 10.10
N PHE A 22 2.14 1.65 10.32
CA PHE A 22 1.01 1.18 11.13
C PHE A 22 1.56 0.34 12.29
N SER A 23 1.75 0.95 13.46
CA SER A 23 2.33 0.28 14.64
C SER A 23 1.51 -0.93 15.13
N ASP A 24 0.22 -0.92 14.81
CA ASP A 24 -0.86 -1.82 15.18
C ASP A 24 -1.25 -2.78 14.04
N LEU A 25 -0.40 -2.91 13.01
CA LEU A 25 -0.69 -3.68 11.80
C LEU A 25 -1.12 -5.13 12.06
N GLU A 26 -0.44 -5.83 12.97
CA GLU A 26 -0.73 -7.25 13.23
C GLU A 26 -2.13 -7.43 13.84
N GLU A 27 -2.52 -6.55 14.76
CA GLU A 27 -3.85 -6.55 15.38
C GLU A 27 -4.95 -6.27 14.34
N ILE A 28 -4.75 -5.24 13.52
CA ILE A 28 -5.68 -4.88 12.42
C ILE A 28 -5.87 -6.05 11.45
N VAL A 29 -4.77 -6.73 11.07
CA VAL A 29 -4.83 -7.85 10.13
C VAL A 29 -5.55 -9.05 10.73
N VAL A 30 -5.32 -9.37 12.01
CA VAL A 30 -6.02 -10.46 12.70
C VAL A 30 -7.51 -10.16 12.80
N GLU A 31 -7.89 -8.99 13.32
CA GLU A 31 -9.29 -8.59 13.48
C GLU A 31 -10.03 -8.59 12.13
N ALA A 32 -9.44 -7.98 11.10
CA ALA A 32 -10.07 -7.89 9.79
C ALA A 32 -10.18 -9.26 9.09
N HIS A 33 -9.24 -10.18 9.33
CA HIS A 33 -9.27 -11.53 8.77
C HIS A 33 -10.31 -12.42 9.47
N GLU A 34 -10.50 -12.27 10.78
CA GLU A 34 -11.51 -13.03 11.53
C GLU A 34 -12.95 -12.68 11.11
N HIS A 35 -13.17 -11.43 10.69
CA HIS A 35 -14.50 -10.94 10.35
C HIS A 35 -14.88 -11.05 8.86
N ARG A 36 -13.97 -11.49 7.99
CA ARG A 36 -14.21 -11.54 6.54
C ARG A 36 -13.49 -12.72 5.89
N GLU A 37 -14.05 -13.27 4.81
CA GLU A 37 -13.37 -14.23 3.92
C GLU A 37 -12.28 -13.55 3.06
N THR A 38 -11.50 -12.65 3.66
CA THR A 38 -10.51 -11.81 2.98
C THR A 38 -9.12 -12.30 3.34
N THR A 39 -8.21 -12.42 2.37
CA THR A 39 -6.86 -12.90 2.69
C THR A 39 -6.06 -11.80 3.39
N PRO A 40 -5.06 -12.14 4.22
CA PRO A 40 -4.18 -11.14 4.83
C PRO A 40 -3.54 -10.20 3.80
N ASP A 41 -3.20 -10.70 2.62
CA ASP A 41 -2.60 -9.89 1.56
C ASP A 41 -3.58 -8.81 1.05
N ASP A 42 -4.88 -9.11 0.95
CA ASP A 42 -5.90 -8.13 0.53
C ASP A 42 -6.10 -7.02 1.59
N ILE A 43 -6.00 -7.37 2.88
CA ILE A 43 -6.06 -6.38 3.98
C ILE A 43 -4.86 -5.44 3.91
N LEU A 44 -3.66 -5.98 3.70
CA LEU A 44 -2.45 -5.17 3.52
C LEU A 44 -2.56 -4.24 2.30
N ASP A 45 -3.05 -4.76 1.17
CA ASP A 45 -3.23 -3.98 -0.05
C ASP A 45 -4.24 -2.84 0.16
N ALA A 46 -5.35 -3.09 0.87
CA ALA A 46 -6.34 -2.07 1.22
C ALA A 46 -5.76 -0.97 2.14
N LEU A 47 -5.02 -1.36 3.17
CA LEU A 47 -4.37 -0.40 4.09
C LEU A 47 -3.37 0.50 3.34
N VAL A 48 -2.53 -0.09 2.49
CA VAL A 48 -1.55 0.65 1.69
C VAL A 48 -2.23 1.58 0.69
N ALA A 49 -3.31 1.13 0.04
CA ALA A 49 -4.08 1.95 -0.89
C ALA A 49 -4.71 3.17 -0.19
N ALA A 50 -5.35 2.95 0.97
CA ALA A 50 -5.97 4.01 1.76
C ALA A 50 -4.94 5.03 2.25
N TRP A 51 -3.80 4.56 2.79
CA TRP A 51 -2.72 5.45 3.21
C TRP A 51 -2.12 6.22 2.04
N THR A 52 -1.89 5.57 0.91
CA THR A 52 -1.38 6.24 -0.30
C THR A 52 -2.32 7.34 -0.80
N ALA A 53 -3.62 7.09 -0.79
CA ALA A 53 -4.62 8.10 -1.12
C ALA A 53 -4.57 9.29 -0.15
N GLY A 54 -4.47 9.02 1.16
CA GLY A 54 -4.29 10.06 2.18
C GLY A 54 -3.05 10.91 1.93
N GLN A 55 -1.91 10.28 1.61
CA GLN A 55 -0.67 10.99 1.26
C GLN A 55 -0.82 11.82 0.00
N ALA A 56 -1.56 11.35 -1.00
CA ALA A 56 -1.82 12.10 -2.22
C ALA A 56 -2.66 13.36 -1.97
N VAL A 57 -3.70 13.26 -1.14
CA VAL A 57 -4.58 14.39 -0.78
C VAL A 57 -3.80 15.51 -0.11
N ILE A 58 -2.82 15.18 0.74
CA ILE A 58 -1.97 16.18 1.42
C ILE A 58 -0.73 16.60 0.61
N GLY A 59 -0.66 16.25 -0.68
CA GLY A 59 0.44 16.65 -1.57
C GLY A 59 1.77 15.92 -1.28
N LYS A 60 1.74 14.79 -0.57
CA LYS A 60 2.91 13.96 -0.23
C LYS A 60 3.00 12.68 -1.05
N ALA A 61 2.37 12.63 -2.22
CA ALA A 61 2.56 11.54 -3.19
C ALA A 61 3.23 12.06 -4.47
N LYS A 62 3.93 11.16 -5.14
CA LYS A 62 4.44 11.34 -6.51
C LYS A 62 3.62 10.45 -7.44
N THR A 63 3.73 10.74 -8.74
CA THR A 63 3.07 9.97 -9.79
C THR A 63 4.10 9.28 -10.69
N LEU A 64 3.73 8.11 -11.21
CA LEU A 64 4.38 7.46 -12.34
C LEU A 64 3.34 7.28 -13.49
N PRO A 65 3.62 7.77 -14.71
CA PRO A 65 4.75 8.63 -15.08
C PRO A 65 4.62 10.04 -14.45
N GLU A 66 5.71 10.81 -14.46
CA GLU A 66 5.74 12.17 -13.91
C GLU A 66 4.73 13.10 -14.58
N LYS A 67 4.46 12.86 -15.87
CA LYS A 67 3.41 13.51 -16.65
C LYS A 67 2.39 12.45 -17.09
N PRO A 68 1.33 12.20 -16.29
CA PRO A 68 0.31 11.21 -16.59
C PRO A 68 -0.41 11.54 -17.91
N PRO A 69 -0.53 10.60 -18.85
CA PRO A 69 -1.43 10.76 -19.98
C PRO A 69 -2.88 10.76 -19.47
N LEU A 70 -3.78 11.32 -20.28
CA LEU A 70 -5.22 11.20 -20.05
C LEU A 70 -5.78 10.03 -20.85
N ASP A 71 -6.75 9.31 -20.27
CA ASP A 71 -7.55 8.33 -20.99
C ASP A 71 -8.60 9.01 -21.89
N SER A 72 -9.41 8.21 -22.59
CA SER A 72 -10.48 8.70 -23.47
C SER A 72 -11.60 9.46 -22.75
N LYS A 73 -11.63 9.42 -21.41
CA LYS A 73 -12.57 10.13 -20.55
C LYS A 73 -11.95 11.35 -19.87
N GLY A 74 -10.69 11.65 -20.14
CA GLY A 74 -9.97 12.77 -19.51
C GLY A 74 -9.44 12.45 -18.12
N LEU A 75 -9.41 11.20 -17.68
CA LEU A 75 -8.84 10.79 -16.40
C LEU A 75 -7.34 10.55 -16.53
N ARG A 76 -6.58 10.97 -15.52
CA ARG A 76 -5.14 10.69 -15.45
C ARG A 76 -4.89 9.20 -15.29
N ILE A 77 -4.07 8.65 -16.18
CA ILE A 77 -3.54 7.29 -16.04
C ILE A 77 -2.22 7.40 -15.27
N GLU A 78 -2.31 7.26 -13.95
CA GLU A 78 -1.20 7.41 -13.02
C GLU A 78 -1.15 6.30 -11.97
N ILE A 79 0.06 5.96 -11.54
CA ILE A 79 0.31 5.25 -10.29
C ILE A 79 0.79 6.26 -9.28
N LEU A 80 -0.03 6.53 -8.27
CA LEU A 80 0.36 7.35 -7.13
C LEU A 80 1.15 6.51 -6.13
N TYR A 81 2.24 7.06 -5.63
CA TYR A 81 3.03 6.45 -4.57
C TYR A 81 3.48 7.52 -3.56
N PRO A 82 3.50 7.21 -2.26
CA PRO A 82 3.93 8.17 -1.25
C PRO A 82 5.37 8.63 -1.48
N ALA A 83 5.61 9.93 -1.37
CA ALA A 83 6.93 10.54 -1.50
C ALA A 83 7.82 10.36 -0.24
N CYS A 84 7.43 9.46 0.67
CA CYS A 84 7.92 9.43 2.04
C CYS A 84 9.25 8.66 2.18
N TYR A 85 10.26 9.43 2.61
CA TYR A 85 11.53 9.13 3.28
C TYR A 85 12.41 7.96 2.78
N ASN A 86 13.50 8.34 2.11
CA ASN A 86 14.78 7.63 2.21
C ASN A 86 15.06 7.40 3.71
N GLN A 87 15.09 6.14 4.15
CA GLN A 87 15.87 5.74 5.31
C GLN A 87 17.33 5.58 4.88
#